data_AF-A0A9Q0VS30-F1
#
_entry.id   AF-A0A9Q0VS30-F1
#
_cell.length_a   1.000
_cell.length_b   1.000
_cell.length_c   1.000
_cell.angle_alpha   90.00
_cell.angle_beta   90.00
_cell.angle_gamma   90.00
#
_symmetry.space_group_name_H-M   'P 1'
#
loop_
_entity.id
_entity.type
_entity.pdbx_description
1 polymer ?
#
loop_
_entity_poly.entity_id
_entity_poly.type
_entity_poly.pdbx_seq_one_letter_code
_entity_poly.pdbx_strand_id
1 'polypeptide(L)'
;MTITTISYKLRPFCLCKSDPSIDSATMSNVATKVAVVGSGISGAVCASALAKNGISVTLFESARGPGGRMSQRREISEDGKELLFDHGAPFFSVSNCDVLKLVHEWESKGLVAEWKENFGSFDCISKKFLDNDQEAPNKKYVGLPGMNSICKALCNETGVESKFGASIGRLECLDDEKWSLTGLDGKNLGHFSGVVLSDKSIASPRFTHVTGRPPPLDLSLTPELALKLQDIPVSPCFALMLAFAEPLSSISVKGFSFKNSEILRWSHCESSKPGRSTASERWVLHSTANYASGVIAQTGLQKPSSATLTKVAEELFREFQSIGLNIPQPFFMKAHRWLVHLD
;
A
#
# COMPACT_ATOMS: atom_id res chain seq x y z
N MET A 1 -7.52 3.05 -6.76
CA MET A 1 -6.71 1.81 -6.73
C MET A 1 -7.45 0.64 -7.37
N THR A 2 -7.42 0.61 -8.71
CA THR A 2 -7.83 -0.55 -9.49
C THR A 2 -6.74 -1.62 -9.34
N ILE A 3 -7.11 -2.85 -8.95
CA ILE A 3 -6.19 -3.99 -8.99
C ILE A 3 -6.05 -4.39 -10.47
N THR A 4 -5.19 -3.69 -11.20
CA THR A 4 -4.85 -4.05 -12.57
C THR A 4 -3.74 -5.08 -12.51
N THR A 5 -4.08 -6.34 -12.78
CA THR A 5 -3.08 -7.36 -13.08
C THR A 5 -2.46 -7.00 -14.43
N ILE A 6 -1.29 -6.36 -14.41
CA ILE A 6 -0.51 -6.24 -15.63
C ILE A 6 0.15 -7.60 -15.87
N SER A 7 -0.55 -8.44 -16.63
CA SER A 7 -0.02 -9.68 -17.16
C SER A 7 0.98 -9.34 -18.26
N TYR A 8 2.25 -9.17 -17.90
CA TYR A 8 3.31 -9.25 -18.89
C TYR A 8 3.49 -10.73 -19.27
N LYS A 9 3.41 -11.03 -20.56
CA LYS A 9 4.04 -12.22 -21.13
C LYS A 9 5.54 -12.12 -20.83
N LEU A 10 5.96 -12.60 -19.67
CA LEU A 10 7.27 -13.22 -19.57
C LEU A 10 7.29 -14.31 -20.63
N ARG A 11 8.34 -14.32 -21.45
CA ARG A 11 8.55 -15.41 -22.41
C ARG A 11 8.33 -16.73 -21.65
N PRO A 12 7.67 -17.73 -22.26
CA PRO A 12 7.47 -19.00 -21.59
C PRO A 12 8.84 -19.46 -21.08
N PHE A 13 8.94 -19.68 -19.78
CA PHE A 13 9.97 -20.55 -19.24
C PHE A 13 9.76 -21.86 -20.01
N CYS A 14 10.65 -22.11 -20.97
CA CYS A 14 10.62 -23.32 -21.73
C CYS A 14 10.90 -24.41 -20.71
N LEU A 15 9.85 -25.15 -20.30
CA LEU A 15 10.03 -26.46 -19.73
C LEU A 15 10.75 -27.24 -20.82
N CYS A 16 12.08 -27.35 -20.70
CA CYS A 16 12.87 -28.23 -21.53
C CYS A 16 12.15 -29.58 -21.51
N LYS A 17 11.70 -30.01 -22.70
CA LYS A 17 11.30 -31.39 -22.90
C LYS A 17 12.47 -32.24 -22.42
N SER A 18 12.20 -33.11 -21.46
CA SER A 18 13.15 -34.09 -20.97
C SER A 18 13.62 -34.93 -22.16
N ASP A 19 14.88 -34.75 -22.54
CA ASP A 19 15.59 -35.66 -23.43
C ASP A 19 15.83 -36.96 -22.65
N PRO A 20 15.32 -38.13 -23.10
CA PRO A 20 15.39 -39.35 -22.32
C PRO A 20 16.74 -40.04 -22.54
N SER A 21 17.84 -39.39 -22.16
CA SER A 21 19.16 -40.03 -22.07
C SER A 21 20.19 -39.14 -21.36
N ILE A 22 19.98 -38.82 -20.08
CA ILE A 22 21.07 -38.35 -19.21
C ILE A 22 20.91 -39.00 -17.83
N ASP A 23 22.02 -39.58 -17.38
CA ASP A 23 22.19 -40.44 -16.21
C ASP A 23 21.60 -39.91 -14.90
N SER A 24 21.06 -40.85 -14.12
CA SER A 24 20.56 -40.69 -12.77
C SER A 24 21.70 -40.44 -11.76
N ALA A 25 22.28 -39.24 -11.77
CA ALA A 25 23.25 -38.80 -10.77
C ALA A 25 22.73 -37.57 -10.02
N THR A 26 22.14 -37.84 -8.84
CA THR A 26 21.97 -36.89 -7.72
C THR A 26 21.51 -35.47 -8.09
N MET A 27 20.24 -35.30 -8.49
CA MET A 27 19.57 -34.02 -8.28
C MET A 27 19.39 -33.86 -6.76
N SER A 28 20.26 -33.08 -6.14
CA SER A 28 20.01 -32.55 -4.80
C SER A 28 18.67 -31.82 -4.87
N ASN A 29 17.68 -32.35 -4.16
CA ASN A 29 16.34 -31.78 -4.06
C ASN A 29 16.42 -30.52 -3.18
N VAL A 30 17.13 -29.50 -3.66
CA VAL A 30 17.19 -28.19 -3.01
C VAL A 30 15.83 -27.58 -3.25
N ALA A 31 14.96 -27.66 -2.23
CA ALA A 31 13.64 -27.05 -2.28
C ALA A 31 13.78 -25.61 -2.79
N THR A 32 13.15 -25.32 -3.94
CA THR A 32 13.24 -24.01 -4.59
C THR A 32 12.81 -22.94 -3.60
N LYS A 33 13.72 -22.00 -3.31
CA LYS A 33 13.51 -20.94 -2.32
C LYS A 33 13.52 -19.59 -3.01
N VAL A 34 12.41 -18.85 -2.92
CA VAL A 34 12.26 -17.53 -3.55
C VAL A 34 12.21 -16.44 -2.50
N ALA A 35 12.90 -15.33 -2.74
CA ALA A 35 12.75 -14.11 -1.96
C ALA A 35 11.68 -13.22 -2.57
N VAL A 36 10.77 -12.71 -1.76
CA VAL A 36 9.82 -11.65 -2.16
C VAL A 36 10.14 -10.39 -1.39
N VAL A 37 10.44 -9.29 -2.08
CA VAL A 37 10.75 -8.00 -1.44
C VAL A 37 9.52 -7.09 -1.48
N GLY A 38 9.00 -6.80 -0.29
CA GLY A 38 7.80 -6.00 -0.03
C GLY A 38 6.61 -6.84 0.43
N SER A 39 5.95 -6.39 1.50
CA SER A 39 4.76 -7.02 2.10
C SER A 39 3.44 -6.27 1.80
N GLY A 40 3.47 -5.43 0.76
CA GLY A 40 2.24 -4.88 0.18
C GLY A 40 1.39 -5.98 -0.46
N ILE A 41 0.17 -5.65 -0.87
CA ILE A 41 -0.77 -6.64 -1.44
C ILE A 41 -0.18 -7.45 -2.60
N SER A 42 0.60 -6.80 -3.49
CA SER A 42 1.27 -7.48 -4.61
C SER A 42 2.25 -8.56 -4.12
N GLY A 43 3.18 -8.20 -3.23
CA GLY A 43 4.15 -9.15 -2.68
C GLY A 43 3.51 -10.23 -1.82
N ALA A 44 2.49 -9.89 -1.02
CA ALA A 44 1.79 -10.83 -0.16
C ALA A 44 0.99 -11.86 -0.99
N VAL A 45 0.28 -11.43 -2.05
CA VAL A 45 -0.42 -12.35 -2.97
C VAL A 45 0.59 -13.22 -3.72
N CYS A 46 1.70 -12.65 -4.20
CA CYS A 46 2.75 -13.41 -4.87
C CYS A 46 3.34 -14.50 -3.95
N ALA A 47 3.70 -14.14 -2.71
CA ALA A 47 4.24 -15.08 -1.74
C ALA A 47 3.26 -16.21 -1.40
N SER A 48 2.00 -15.88 -1.13
CA SER A 48 0.94 -16.88 -0.87
C SER A 48 0.73 -17.79 -2.08
N ALA A 49 0.70 -17.24 -3.30
CA ALA A 49 0.52 -18.04 -4.52
C ALA A 49 1.69 -19.00 -4.76
N LEU A 50 2.93 -18.54 -4.60
CA LEU A 50 4.13 -19.40 -4.70
C LEU A 50 4.09 -20.52 -3.64
N ALA A 51 3.78 -20.18 -2.39
CA ALA A 51 3.71 -21.13 -1.28
C ALA A 51 2.62 -22.19 -1.49
N LYS A 52 1.44 -21.80 -1.97
CA LYS A 52 0.36 -22.74 -2.36
C LYS A 52 0.76 -23.72 -3.46
N ASN A 53 1.78 -23.39 -4.26
CA ASN A 53 2.35 -24.26 -5.29
C ASN A 53 3.61 -25.00 -4.79
N GLY A 54 3.86 -25.05 -3.48
CA GLY A 54 4.95 -25.82 -2.87
C GLY A 54 6.33 -25.15 -2.91
N ILE A 55 6.41 -23.90 -3.35
CA ILE A 55 7.68 -23.14 -3.39
C ILE A 55 7.89 -22.51 -2.01
N SER A 56 9.08 -22.68 -1.43
CA SER A 56 9.43 -22.03 -0.16
C SER A 56 9.67 -20.55 -0.38
N VAL A 57 9.02 -19.68 0.39
CA VAL A 57 9.14 -18.23 0.23
C VAL A 57 9.69 -17.59 1.49
N THR A 58 10.69 -16.71 1.36
CA THR A 58 11.00 -15.72 2.40
C THR A 58 10.59 -14.34 1.92
N LEU A 59 9.66 -13.71 2.64
CA LEU A 59 9.19 -12.36 2.34
C LEU A 59 9.94 -11.35 3.22
N PHE A 60 10.49 -10.30 2.62
CA PHE A 60 11.22 -9.23 3.32
C PHE A 60 10.46 -7.92 3.27
N GLU A 61 10.36 -7.24 4.40
CA GLU A 61 9.72 -5.93 4.51
C GLU A 61 10.53 -4.99 5.40
N SER A 62 10.78 -3.78 4.89
CA SER A 62 11.46 -2.70 5.61
C SER A 62 10.68 -2.17 6.82
N ALA A 63 9.35 -2.12 6.71
CA ALA A 63 8.46 -1.71 7.79
C ALA A 63 8.32 -2.79 8.87
N ARG A 64 7.83 -2.39 10.05
CA ARG A 64 7.63 -3.28 11.21
C ARG A 64 6.49 -4.30 11.05
N GLY A 65 5.76 -4.25 9.94
CA GLY A 65 4.62 -5.13 9.69
C GLY A 65 4.07 -4.98 8.28
N PRO A 66 3.11 -5.83 7.90
CA PRO A 66 2.65 -5.93 6.52
C PRO A 66 1.63 -4.87 6.13
N GLY A 67 1.43 -4.74 4.82
CA GLY A 67 0.36 -3.92 4.23
C GLY A 67 0.87 -2.87 3.24
N GLY A 68 2.06 -2.32 3.44
CA GLY A 68 2.55 -1.21 2.61
C GLY A 68 1.54 -0.06 2.57
N ARG A 69 1.00 0.25 1.39
CA ARG A 69 -0.06 1.27 1.20
C ARG A 69 -1.43 0.86 1.71
N MET A 70 -1.63 -0.40 2.08
CA MET A 70 -2.81 -0.87 2.82
C MET A 70 -2.57 -0.88 4.33
N SER A 71 -1.46 -0.32 4.82
CA SER A 71 -1.14 -0.32 6.25
C SER A 71 -2.15 0.49 7.08
N GLN A 72 -2.42 -0.02 8.28
CA GLN A 72 -3.19 0.66 9.29
C GLN A 72 -2.24 1.36 10.25
N ARG A 73 -2.45 2.66 10.48
CA ARG A 73 -1.72 3.46 11.44
C ARG A 73 -2.35 3.32 12.82
N ARG A 74 -1.51 3.05 13.83
CA ARG A 74 -1.89 3.05 15.24
C ARG A 74 -1.34 4.31 15.91
N GLU A 75 -2.20 5.03 16.58
CA GLU A 75 -1.87 6.23 17.37
C GLU A 75 -2.56 6.11 18.74
N ILE A 76 -2.00 6.76 19.76
CA ILE A 76 -2.57 6.80 21.11
C ILE A 76 -3.00 8.25 21.37
N SER A 77 -4.25 8.46 21.75
CA SER A 77 -4.76 9.79 22.14
C SER A 77 -4.28 10.19 23.53
N GLU A 78 -4.46 11.47 23.90
CA GLU A 78 -4.04 12.00 25.20
C GLU A 78 -4.71 11.28 26.38
N ASP A 79 -5.94 10.78 26.20
CA ASP A 79 -6.67 9.98 27.18
C ASP A 79 -6.27 8.49 27.19
N GLY A 80 -5.21 8.12 26.45
CA GLY A 80 -4.64 6.77 26.41
C GLY A 80 -5.39 5.78 25.52
N LYS A 81 -6.45 6.21 24.82
CA LYS A 81 -7.21 5.33 23.92
C LYS A 81 -6.47 5.11 22.60
N GLU A 82 -6.72 3.95 22.01
CA GLU A 82 -6.14 3.58 20.73
C GLU A 82 -6.98 4.12 19.56
N LEU A 83 -6.31 4.80 18.63
CA LEU A 83 -6.87 5.25 17.36
C LEU A 83 -6.21 4.48 16.20
N LEU A 84 -7.02 3.87 15.36
CA LEU A 84 -6.59 3.11 14.19
C LEU A 84 -7.09 3.78 12.92
N PHE A 85 -6.21 3.95 11.94
CA PHE A 85 -6.51 4.61 10.67
C PHE A 85 -5.97 3.83 9.47
N ASP A 86 -6.83 3.42 8.54
CA ASP A 86 -6.42 2.99 7.20
C ASP A 86 -6.01 4.23 6.37
N HIS A 87 -4.86 4.80 6.68
CA HIS A 87 -4.38 6.09 6.15
C HIS A 87 -3.85 6.05 4.70
N GLY A 88 -3.72 4.87 4.10
CA GLY A 88 -3.31 4.68 2.72
C GLY A 88 -4.50 4.40 1.81
N ALA A 89 -4.70 3.15 1.40
CA ALA A 89 -5.82 2.72 0.59
C ALA A 89 -7.14 2.78 1.40
N PRO A 90 -8.11 3.64 1.00
CA PRO A 90 -9.36 3.80 1.76
C PRO A 90 -10.27 2.58 1.59
N PHE A 91 -10.36 2.06 0.37
CA PHE A 91 -11.11 0.89 -0.06
C PHE A 91 -10.53 0.41 -1.40
N PHE A 92 -10.99 -0.74 -1.87
CA PHE A 92 -10.74 -1.18 -3.24
C PHE A 92 -12.04 -1.62 -3.90
N SER A 93 -12.08 -1.53 -5.22
CA SER A 93 -13.15 -2.06 -6.07
C SER A 93 -12.59 -3.14 -6.98
N VAL A 94 -13.47 -4.04 -7.42
CA VAL A 94 -13.07 -5.15 -8.29
C VAL A 94 -13.96 -5.20 -9.51
N SER A 95 -13.33 -5.16 -10.68
CA SER A 95 -13.97 -5.37 -11.98
C SER A 95 -13.54 -6.67 -12.66
N ASN A 96 -12.39 -7.23 -12.27
CA ASN A 96 -11.88 -8.50 -12.81
C ASN A 96 -12.50 -9.70 -12.09
N CYS A 97 -13.07 -10.63 -12.86
CA CYS A 97 -13.77 -11.81 -12.31
C CYS A 97 -12.87 -12.76 -11.51
N ASP A 98 -11.59 -12.91 -11.90
CA ASP A 98 -10.66 -13.79 -11.17
C ASP A 98 -10.22 -13.16 -9.85
N VAL A 99 -10.04 -11.83 -9.82
CA VAL A 99 -9.83 -11.10 -8.58
C VAL A 99 -11.07 -11.16 -7.69
N LEU A 100 -12.28 -11.14 -8.27
CA LEU A 100 -13.53 -11.23 -7.51
C LEU A 100 -13.66 -12.59 -6.79
N LYS A 101 -13.23 -13.69 -7.42
CA LYS A 101 -13.16 -15.00 -6.75
C LYS A 101 -12.25 -14.98 -5.52
N LEU A 102 -11.08 -14.34 -5.64
CA LEU A 102 -10.16 -14.18 -4.50
C LEU A 102 -10.78 -13.33 -3.38
N VAL A 103 -11.51 -12.27 -3.74
CA VAL A 103 -12.24 -11.46 -2.75
C VAL A 103 -13.30 -12.27 -2.03
N HIS A 104 -14.09 -13.08 -2.75
CA HIS A 104 -15.08 -13.95 -2.10
C HIS A 104 -14.44 -15.00 -1.19
N GLU A 105 -13.28 -15.55 -1.57
CA GLU A 105 -12.48 -16.40 -0.67
C GLU A 105 -12.09 -15.63 0.60
N TRP A 106 -11.60 -14.40 0.48
CA TRP A 106 -11.24 -13.55 1.63
C TRP A 106 -12.44 -13.14 2.48
N GLU A 107 -13.60 -12.87 1.89
CA GLU A 107 -14.86 -12.61 2.59
C GLU A 107 -15.30 -13.84 3.40
N SER A 108 -15.22 -15.04 2.81
CA SER A 108 -15.58 -16.29 3.50
C SER A 108 -14.68 -16.58 4.72
N LYS A 109 -13.44 -16.07 4.70
CA LYS A 109 -12.46 -16.15 5.80
C LYS A 109 -12.59 -14.97 6.78
N GLY A 110 -13.53 -14.05 6.58
CA GLY A 110 -13.72 -12.86 7.40
C GLY A 110 -12.59 -11.82 7.29
N LEU A 111 -11.79 -11.86 6.22
CA LEU A 111 -10.68 -10.93 6.00
C LEU A 111 -11.09 -9.65 5.28
N VAL A 112 -12.23 -9.69 4.57
CA VAL A 112 -12.77 -8.59 3.76
C VAL A 112 -14.28 -8.50 4.00
N ALA A 113 -14.82 -7.29 3.90
CA ALA A 113 -16.25 -7.08 3.73
C ALA A 113 -16.54 -5.89 2.82
N GLU A 114 -17.73 -5.90 2.23
CA GLU A 114 -18.30 -4.74 1.55
C GLU A 114 -18.57 -3.61 2.56
N TRP A 115 -18.09 -2.40 2.24
CA TRP A 115 -18.35 -1.18 2.99
C TRP A 115 -19.58 -0.49 2.43
N LYS A 116 -20.74 -0.81 3.05
CA LYS A 116 -22.07 -0.38 2.63
C LYS A 116 -22.45 0.94 3.29
N GLU A 117 -22.01 2.04 2.69
CA GLU A 117 -22.29 3.40 3.16
C GLU A 117 -22.70 4.33 2.01
N ASN A 118 -23.20 5.51 2.36
CA ASN A 118 -23.47 6.56 1.39
C ASN A 118 -22.18 7.29 1.00
N PHE A 119 -21.97 7.41 -0.31
CA PHE A 119 -20.85 8.15 -0.89
C PHE A 119 -21.36 9.30 -1.74
N GLY A 120 -20.53 10.32 -1.96
CA GLY A 120 -20.88 11.46 -2.81
C GLY A 120 -19.68 12.24 -3.33
N SER A 121 -19.95 13.42 -3.86
CA SER A 121 -18.94 14.40 -4.24
C SER A 121 -19.32 15.79 -3.73
N PHE A 122 -18.33 16.56 -3.30
CA PHE A 122 -18.51 17.95 -2.86
C PHE A 122 -17.82 18.88 -3.84
N ASP A 123 -18.53 19.87 -4.38
CA ASP A 123 -17.95 20.89 -5.24
C ASP A 123 -17.52 22.11 -4.43
N CYS A 124 -16.21 22.39 -4.41
CA CYS A 124 -15.63 23.49 -3.67
C CYS A 124 -16.01 24.88 -4.22
N ILE A 125 -16.43 24.98 -5.49
CA ILE A 125 -16.89 26.25 -6.08
C ILE A 125 -18.33 26.55 -5.65
N SER A 126 -19.27 25.65 -5.93
CA SER A 126 -20.67 25.85 -5.57
C SER A 126 -20.98 25.66 -4.08
N LYS A 127 -20.02 25.09 -3.32
CA LYS A 127 -20.14 24.76 -1.89
C LYS A 127 -21.32 23.84 -1.60
N LYS A 128 -21.56 22.86 -2.48
CA LYS A 128 -22.66 21.91 -2.38
C LYS A 128 -22.17 20.49 -2.58
N PHE A 129 -22.85 19.57 -1.91
CA PHE A 129 -22.83 18.17 -2.31
C PHE A 129 -23.58 18.02 -3.62
N LEU A 130 -22.97 17.32 -4.56
CA LEU A 130 -23.58 16.98 -5.83
C LEU A 130 -24.42 15.71 -5.62
N ASP A 131 -25.65 15.72 -6.15
CA ASP A 131 -26.46 14.52 -6.22
C ASP A 131 -25.73 13.48 -7.08
N ASN A 132 -25.67 12.24 -6.59
CA ASN A 132 -24.85 11.18 -7.17
C ASN A 132 -25.04 11.06 -8.70
N ASP A 133 -23.94 11.18 -9.45
CA ASP A 133 -23.88 10.61 -10.79
C ASP A 133 -24.18 9.10 -10.64
N GLN A 134 -25.19 8.64 -11.37
CA GLN A 134 -25.67 7.25 -11.40
C GLN A 134 -24.65 6.29 -12.03
N GLU A 135 -23.37 6.38 -11.67
CA GLU A 135 -22.45 5.26 -11.94
C GLU A 135 -22.77 4.16 -10.94
N ALA A 136 -23.31 3.04 -11.44
CA ALA A 136 -23.59 1.84 -10.65
C ALA A 136 -22.40 1.57 -9.73
N PRO A 137 -22.57 1.54 -8.40
CA PRO A 137 -21.44 1.54 -7.51
C PRO A 137 -20.74 0.20 -7.65
N ASN A 138 -19.55 0.20 -8.26
CA ASN A 138 -18.61 -0.87 -8.02
C ASN A 138 -18.46 -1.00 -6.50
N LYS A 139 -18.82 -2.18 -5.97
CA LYS A 139 -18.76 -2.47 -4.55
C LYS A 139 -17.41 -2.05 -3.99
N LYS A 140 -17.44 -1.36 -2.85
CA LYS A 140 -16.25 -0.93 -2.13
C LYS A 140 -15.95 -1.95 -1.05
N TYR A 141 -14.78 -2.56 -1.12
CA TYR A 141 -14.34 -3.56 -0.16
C TYR A 141 -13.27 -3.00 0.76
N VAL A 142 -13.27 -3.47 2.01
CA VAL A 142 -12.26 -3.12 3.02
C VAL A 142 -11.80 -4.38 3.75
N GLY A 143 -10.53 -4.41 4.17
CA GLY A 143 -10.02 -5.49 5.03
C GLY A 143 -10.62 -5.42 6.45
N LEU A 144 -10.67 -6.53 7.18
CA LEU A 144 -11.19 -6.62 8.56
C LEU A 144 -10.15 -7.18 9.55
N PRO A 145 -9.93 -6.58 10.74
CA PRO A 145 -10.50 -5.33 11.28
C PRO A 145 -9.75 -4.06 10.82
N GLY A 146 -8.83 -4.20 9.88
CA GLY A 146 -8.06 -3.11 9.27
C GLY A 146 -7.73 -3.45 7.82
N MET A 147 -7.44 -2.46 6.98
CA MET A 147 -7.13 -2.71 5.56
C MET A 147 -5.92 -3.64 5.39
N ASN A 148 -4.96 -3.60 6.31
CA ASN A 148 -3.76 -4.44 6.27
C ASN A 148 -4.00 -5.92 6.60
N SER A 149 -5.20 -6.29 7.04
CA SER A 149 -5.50 -7.65 7.52
C SER A 149 -5.42 -8.69 6.40
N ILE A 150 -5.74 -8.27 5.16
CA ILE A 150 -5.57 -9.10 3.96
C ILE A 150 -4.08 -9.47 3.81
N CYS A 151 -3.18 -8.48 3.83
CA CYS A 151 -1.74 -8.73 3.73
C CYS A 151 -1.21 -9.53 4.92
N LYS A 152 -1.69 -9.27 6.15
CA LYS A 152 -1.31 -10.04 7.35
C LYS A 152 -1.62 -11.52 7.18
N ALA A 153 -2.81 -11.87 6.70
CA ALA A 153 -3.21 -13.25 6.49
C ALA A 153 -2.33 -13.93 5.43
N LEU A 154 -2.11 -13.26 4.29
CA LEU A 154 -1.30 -13.80 3.20
C LEU A 154 0.18 -13.96 3.57
N CYS A 155 0.73 -13.05 4.37
CA CYS A 155 2.10 -13.14 4.89
C CYS A 155 2.30 -14.28 5.91
N ASN A 156 1.21 -14.82 6.47
CA ASN A 156 1.20 -15.94 7.41
C ASN A 156 0.70 -17.25 6.76
N GLU A 157 0.57 -17.28 5.43
CA GLU A 157 0.23 -18.50 4.68
C GLU A 157 1.30 -19.58 4.95
N THR A 158 0.87 -20.83 5.01
CA THR A 158 1.82 -21.94 5.21
C THR A 158 2.82 -21.99 4.04
N GLY A 159 4.11 -22.02 4.35
CA GLY A 159 5.20 -21.95 3.35
C GLY A 159 5.77 -20.54 3.13
N VAL A 160 5.21 -19.50 3.76
CA VAL A 160 5.74 -18.14 3.75
C VAL A 160 6.45 -17.83 5.07
N GLU A 161 7.75 -17.53 5.01
CA GLU A 161 8.55 -17.00 6.11
C GLU A 161 8.65 -15.47 5.99
N SER A 162 7.91 -14.72 6.80
CA SER A 162 7.91 -13.25 6.74
C SER A 162 8.94 -12.62 7.69
N LYS A 163 9.78 -11.71 7.17
CA LYS A 163 10.81 -10.95 7.90
C LYS A 163 10.51 -9.44 7.81
N PHE A 164 9.91 -8.90 8.87
CA PHE A 164 9.63 -7.48 9.03
C PHE A 164 10.81 -6.71 9.65
N GLY A 165 10.91 -5.41 9.39
CA GLY A 165 12.05 -4.57 9.80
C GLY A 165 13.36 -4.90 9.06
N ALA A 166 13.27 -5.66 7.96
CA ALA A 166 14.39 -6.13 7.17
C ALA A 166 14.46 -5.36 5.85
N SER A 167 15.12 -4.21 5.85
CA SER A 167 15.38 -3.43 4.64
C SER A 167 16.46 -4.09 3.81
N ILE A 168 16.18 -4.39 2.55
CA ILE A 168 17.20 -4.88 1.61
C ILE A 168 18.13 -3.72 1.23
N GLY A 169 19.44 -3.94 1.34
CA GLY A 169 20.48 -2.98 0.99
C GLY A 169 21.23 -3.35 -0.29
N ARG A 170 21.32 -4.63 -0.63
CA ARG A 170 22.00 -5.11 -1.84
C ARG A 170 21.41 -6.43 -2.35
N LEU A 171 21.28 -6.54 -3.66
CA LEU A 171 20.90 -7.75 -4.40
C LEU A 171 22.01 -8.10 -5.38
N GLU A 172 22.55 -9.31 -5.30
CA GLU A 172 23.60 -9.79 -6.20
C GLU A 172 23.22 -11.14 -6.80
N CYS A 173 23.36 -11.26 -8.13
CA CYS A 173 23.33 -12.56 -8.79
C CYS A 173 24.75 -13.15 -8.69
N LEU A 174 24.90 -14.27 -7.99
CA LEU A 174 26.19 -14.94 -7.81
C LEU A 174 26.54 -15.83 -9.00
N ASP A 175 25.53 -16.53 -9.54
CA ASP A 175 25.57 -17.39 -10.75
C ASP A 175 24.20 -17.29 -11.47
N ASP A 176 24.01 -17.93 -12.63
CA ASP A 176 22.78 -17.83 -13.47
C ASP A 176 21.45 -18.14 -12.73
N GLU A 177 21.50 -18.85 -11.59
CA GLU A 177 20.31 -19.33 -10.87
C GLU A 177 20.36 -19.04 -9.35
N LYS A 178 21.23 -18.13 -8.89
CA LYS A 178 21.40 -17.88 -7.45
C LYS A 178 21.59 -16.42 -7.08
N TRP A 179 20.70 -15.94 -6.22
CA TRP A 179 20.69 -14.58 -5.68
C TRP A 179 21.17 -14.54 -4.24
N SER A 180 21.99 -13.56 -3.90
CA SER A 180 22.40 -13.21 -2.54
C SER A 180 21.75 -11.90 -2.10
N LEU A 181 21.14 -11.90 -0.92
CA LEU A 181 20.48 -10.75 -0.33
C LEU A 181 21.26 -10.26 0.88
N THR A 182 21.60 -8.97 0.90
CA THR A 182 22.21 -8.30 2.05
C THR A 182 21.30 -7.19 2.56
N GLY A 183 21.11 -7.12 3.87
CA GLY A 183 20.34 -6.08 4.54
C GLY A 183 21.03 -4.72 4.48
N LEU A 184 20.27 -3.64 4.65
CA LEU A 184 20.80 -2.29 4.78
C LEU A 184 21.70 -2.15 6.02
N ASP A 185 21.52 -3.00 7.02
CA ASP A 185 22.38 -3.13 8.19
C ASP A 185 23.64 -3.98 7.94
N GLY A 186 23.84 -4.48 6.71
CA GLY A 186 24.99 -5.31 6.32
C GLY A 186 24.84 -6.79 6.65
N LYS A 187 23.72 -7.24 7.24
CA LYS A 187 23.52 -8.66 7.55
C LYS A 187 23.24 -9.46 6.30
N ASN A 188 23.81 -10.67 6.22
CA ASN A 188 23.43 -11.65 5.21
C ASN A 188 22.00 -12.16 5.49
N LEU A 189 21.11 -12.01 4.51
CA LEU A 189 19.71 -12.40 4.61
C LEU A 189 19.40 -13.75 3.94
N GLY A 190 20.38 -14.33 3.25
CA GLY A 190 20.33 -15.67 2.67
C GLY A 190 20.54 -15.68 1.15
N HIS A 191 20.48 -16.90 0.62
CA HIS A 191 20.55 -17.17 -0.82
C HIS A 191 19.23 -17.74 -1.32
N PHE A 192 18.87 -17.38 -2.55
CA PHE A 192 17.58 -17.69 -3.15
C PHE A 192 17.75 -18.08 -4.62
N SER A 193 16.89 -18.97 -5.11
CA SER A 193 16.84 -19.36 -6.53
C SER A 193 16.22 -18.26 -7.39
N GLY A 194 15.44 -17.37 -6.79
CA GLY A 194 14.83 -16.24 -7.50
C GLY A 194 14.41 -15.13 -6.55
N VAL A 195 14.24 -13.93 -7.09
CA VAL A 195 13.81 -12.74 -6.36
C VAL A 195 12.65 -12.08 -7.07
N VAL A 196 11.56 -11.83 -6.35
CA VAL A 196 10.44 -11.02 -6.82
C VAL A 196 10.47 -9.67 -6.13
N LEU A 197 10.50 -8.60 -6.92
CA LEU A 197 10.44 -7.22 -6.42
C LEU A 197 9.02 -6.69 -6.58
N SER A 198 8.37 -6.38 -5.47
CA SER A 198 6.99 -5.86 -5.47
C SER A 198 6.91 -4.33 -5.32
N ASP A 199 8.06 -3.66 -5.29
CA ASP A 199 8.15 -2.21 -5.16
C ASP A 199 9.27 -1.60 -6.03
N LYS A 200 8.95 -0.48 -6.68
CA LYS A 200 9.86 0.27 -7.57
C LYS A 200 11.05 0.90 -6.83
N SER A 201 10.94 1.16 -5.53
CA SER A 201 12.00 1.85 -4.79
C SER A 201 13.32 1.09 -4.79
N ILE A 202 13.30 -0.24 -4.86
CA ILE A 202 14.50 -1.11 -4.88
C ILE A 202 15.45 -0.81 -6.05
N ALA A 203 14.94 -0.17 -7.10
CA ALA A 203 15.71 0.17 -8.29
C ALA A 203 15.63 1.67 -8.64
N SER A 204 15.01 2.48 -7.79
CA SER A 204 14.76 3.90 -8.07
C SER A 204 15.86 4.78 -7.46
N PRO A 205 16.28 5.88 -8.14
CA PRO A 205 17.12 6.92 -7.53
C PRO A 205 16.54 7.51 -6.24
N ARG A 206 15.23 7.38 -6.01
CA ARG A 206 14.58 7.75 -4.75
C ARG A 206 15.19 7.02 -3.56
N PHE A 207 15.62 5.77 -3.72
CA PHE A 207 16.27 5.01 -2.66
C PHE A 207 17.49 5.75 -2.13
N THR A 208 18.33 6.28 -3.03
CA THR A 208 19.49 7.11 -2.69
C THR A 208 19.10 8.37 -1.96
N HIS A 209 18.06 9.07 -2.43
CA HIS A 209 17.60 10.27 -1.75
C HIS A 209 17.07 9.99 -0.34
N VAL A 210 16.45 8.84 -0.08
CA VAL A 210 15.88 8.51 1.24
C VAL A 210 16.92 7.90 2.18
N THR A 211 17.86 7.10 1.67
CA THR A 211 18.77 6.28 2.49
C THR A 211 20.23 6.75 2.45
N GLY A 212 20.59 7.60 1.50
CA GLY A 212 21.99 7.97 1.22
C GLY A 212 22.82 6.87 0.56
N ARG A 213 22.20 5.74 0.15
CA ARG A 213 22.89 4.59 -0.45
C ARG A 213 22.38 4.29 -1.87
N PRO A 214 23.20 3.68 -2.74
CA PRO A 214 22.70 3.25 -4.04
C PRO A 214 21.50 2.28 -3.90
N PRO A 215 20.61 2.22 -4.90
CA PRO A 215 19.49 1.28 -4.89
C PRO A 215 19.99 -0.18 -4.79
N PRO A 216 19.26 -1.08 -4.10
CA PRO A 216 19.71 -2.45 -3.91
C PRO A 216 19.88 -3.27 -5.19
N LEU A 217 19.07 -3.00 -6.22
CA LEU A 217 19.22 -3.61 -7.54
C LEU A 217 20.02 -2.67 -8.47
N ASP A 218 21.15 -3.15 -8.97
CA ASP A 218 21.91 -2.46 -10.00
C ASP A 218 21.27 -2.69 -11.38
N LEU A 219 20.56 -1.67 -11.85
CA LEU A 219 19.89 -1.68 -13.14
C LEU A 219 20.84 -1.54 -14.34
N SER A 220 22.13 -1.23 -14.13
CA SER A 220 23.12 -1.22 -15.23
C SER A 220 23.25 -2.60 -15.88
N LEU A 221 22.98 -3.65 -15.13
CA LEU A 221 22.97 -5.05 -15.58
C LEU A 221 21.68 -5.42 -16.33
N THR A 222 20.63 -4.59 -16.27
CA THR A 222 19.32 -4.83 -16.92
C THR A 222 18.72 -3.56 -17.55
N PRO A 223 19.33 -3.00 -18.61
CA PRO A 223 18.92 -1.71 -19.19
C PRO A 223 17.46 -1.66 -19.66
N GLU A 224 16.94 -2.75 -20.20
CA GLU A 224 15.52 -2.83 -20.63
C GLU A 224 14.54 -2.66 -19.46
N LEU A 225 14.88 -3.20 -18.28
CA LEU A 225 14.07 -3.04 -17.08
C LEU A 225 14.17 -1.61 -16.55
N ALA A 226 15.37 -1.00 -16.63
CA ALA A 226 15.60 0.37 -16.21
C ALA A 226 14.68 1.36 -16.92
N LEU A 227 14.57 1.26 -18.26
CA LEU A 227 13.70 2.11 -19.07
C LEU A 227 12.23 1.95 -18.67
N LYS A 228 11.75 0.71 -18.56
CA LYS A 228 10.36 0.42 -18.18
C LYS A 228 10.01 0.95 -16.79
N LEU A 229 10.95 0.94 -15.84
CA LEU A 229 10.73 1.44 -14.48
C LEU A 229 10.67 2.97 -14.40
N GLN A 230 11.36 3.68 -15.30
CA GLN A 230 11.30 5.14 -15.37
C GLN A 230 9.89 5.61 -15.74
N ASP A 231 9.24 4.91 -16.68
CA ASP A 231 7.92 5.28 -17.21
C ASP A 231 6.75 5.01 -16.25
N ILE A 232 6.98 4.36 -15.11
CA ILE A 232 5.90 4.09 -14.14
C ILE A 232 5.59 5.37 -13.35
N PRO A 233 4.42 6.01 -13.57
CA PRO A 233 4.05 7.23 -12.86
C PRO A 233 3.81 6.95 -11.38
N VAL A 234 4.14 7.93 -10.55
CA VAL A 234 3.92 7.89 -9.09
C VAL A 234 3.47 9.27 -8.64
N SER A 235 2.31 9.34 -7.99
CA SER A 235 1.74 10.59 -7.47
C SER A 235 2.01 10.66 -5.97
N PRO A 236 2.58 11.73 -5.41
CA PRO A 236 2.65 11.87 -3.95
C PRO A 236 1.27 12.23 -3.38
N CYS A 237 1.05 11.97 -2.10
CA CYS A 237 -0.16 12.35 -1.39
C CYS A 237 0.13 12.56 0.10
N PHE A 238 -0.55 13.51 0.74
CA PHE A 238 -0.65 13.58 2.19
C PHE A 238 -1.98 13.00 2.66
N ALA A 239 -1.93 12.18 3.70
CA ALA A 239 -3.10 11.69 4.41
C ALA A 239 -3.22 12.39 5.76
N LEU A 240 -4.33 13.05 6.02
CA LEU A 240 -4.66 13.65 7.30
C LEU A 240 -5.59 12.71 8.08
N MET A 241 -5.19 12.33 9.28
CA MET A 241 -5.97 11.49 10.19
C MET A 241 -6.58 12.37 11.28
N LEU A 242 -7.90 12.29 11.46
CA LEU A 242 -8.70 13.10 12.38
C LEU A 242 -9.53 12.21 13.30
N ALA A 243 -9.66 12.57 14.57
CA ALA A 243 -10.65 11.98 15.48
C ALA A 243 -11.46 13.06 16.20
N PHE A 244 -12.77 12.82 16.28
CA PHE A 244 -13.75 13.70 16.91
C PHE A 244 -14.45 12.97 18.05
N ALA A 245 -14.72 13.69 19.14
CA ALA A 245 -15.41 13.14 20.30
C ALA A 245 -16.87 12.80 19.95
N GLU A 246 -17.52 13.70 19.22
CA GLU A 246 -18.88 13.55 18.73
C GLU A 246 -18.92 13.27 17.22
N PRO A 247 -19.88 12.48 16.72
CA PRO A 247 -20.07 12.26 15.29
C PRO A 247 -20.35 13.55 14.51
N LEU A 248 -19.76 13.68 13.32
CA LEU A 248 -20.01 14.79 12.38
C LEU A 248 -21.35 14.62 11.67
N SER A 249 -22.44 14.77 12.42
CA SER A 249 -23.81 14.53 11.96
C SER A 249 -24.25 15.48 10.82
N SER A 250 -23.55 16.60 10.64
CA SER A 250 -23.79 17.53 9.53
C SER A 250 -23.34 16.99 8.16
N ILE A 251 -22.47 15.97 8.14
CA ILE A 251 -22.03 15.29 6.92
C ILE A 251 -22.86 14.02 6.72
N SER A 252 -23.76 14.02 5.73
CA SER A 252 -24.71 12.93 5.47
C SER A 252 -24.11 11.71 4.75
N VAL A 253 -22.90 11.86 4.20
CA VAL A 253 -22.15 10.80 3.50
C VAL A 253 -20.95 10.35 4.33
N LYS A 254 -20.51 9.09 4.19
CA LYS A 254 -19.35 8.54 4.90
C LYS A 254 -18.09 8.44 4.04
N GLY A 255 -18.16 8.87 2.78
CA GLY A 255 -16.98 9.17 1.98
C GLY A 255 -17.32 10.01 0.75
N PHE A 256 -16.45 10.95 0.40
CA PHE A 256 -16.70 11.81 -0.75
C PHE A 256 -15.44 12.37 -1.40
N SER A 257 -15.54 12.61 -2.71
CA SER A 257 -14.50 13.28 -3.48
C SER A 257 -14.68 14.80 -3.44
N PHE A 258 -13.58 15.54 -3.50
CA PHE A 258 -13.61 17.00 -3.64
C PHE A 258 -13.45 17.33 -5.12
N LYS A 259 -14.44 18.03 -5.70
CA LYS A 259 -14.36 18.61 -7.03
C LYS A 259 -13.85 20.05 -6.90
N ASN A 260 -13.01 20.46 -7.85
CA ASN A 260 -12.45 21.81 -7.91
C ASN A 260 -11.71 22.25 -6.63
N SER A 261 -11.12 21.31 -5.89
CA SER A 261 -10.20 21.61 -4.78
C SER A 261 -8.77 21.45 -5.28
N GLU A 262 -7.92 22.42 -4.94
CA GLU A 262 -6.48 22.33 -5.17
C GLU A 262 -5.78 21.50 -4.08
N ILE A 263 -6.42 21.33 -2.92
CA ILE A 263 -5.80 20.81 -1.70
C ILE A 263 -6.27 19.38 -1.41
N LEU A 264 -7.57 19.12 -1.33
CA LEU A 264 -8.14 17.81 -1.01
C LEU A 264 -8.66 17.11 -2.26
N ARG A 265 -8.54 15.78 -2.32
CA ARG A 265 -9.14 14.96 -3.39
C ARG A 265 -10.22 14.02 -2.87
N TRP A 266 -10.07 13.54 -1.64
CA TRP A 266 -10.94 12.50 -1.06
C TRP A 266 -11.00 12.63 0.46
N SER A 267 -12.15 12.28 1.03
CA SER A 267 -12.31 12.08 2.46
C SER A 267 -13.19 10.87 2.75
N HIS A 268 -12.98 10.25 3.91
CA HIS A 268 -13.86 9.20 4.40
C HIS A 268 -13.89 9.08 5.92
N CYS A 269 -15.04 8.61 6.42
CA CYS A 269 -15.23 8.22 7.81
C CYS A 269 -14.67 6.80 8.02
N GLU A 270 -13.46 6.71 8.56
CA GLU A 270 -12.79 5.46 8.89
C GLU A 270 -13.61 4.58 9.85
N SER A 271 -14.26 5.17 10.86
CA SER A 271 -15.06 4.45 11.84
C SER A 271 -16.36 3.87 11.28
N SER A 272 -16.81 4.28 10.09
CA SER A 272 -17.98 3.69 9.42
C SER A 272 -17.68 2.37 8.71
N LYS A 273 -16.39 2.02 8.54
CA LYS A 273 -16.00 0.75 7.92
C LYS A 273 -16.41 -0.43 8.81
N PRO A 274 -16.81 -1.57 8.23
CA PRO A 274 -17.14 -2.76 9.01
C PRO A 274 -15.95 -3.20 9.89
N GLY A 275 -16.26 -3.66 11.10
CA GLY A 275 -15.28 -4.16 12.07
C GLY A 275 -14.37 -3.09 12.71
N ARG A 276 -14.67 -1.78 12.55
CA ARG A 276 -13.93 -0.72 13.25
C ARG A 276 -14.60 -0.35 14.56
N SER A 277 -13.79 0.10 15.52
CA SER A 277 -14.32 0.69 16.75
C SER A 277 -15.14 1.95 16.47
N THR A 278 -16.26 2.08 17.17
CA THR A 278 -17.18 3.22 17.12
C THR A 278 -17.05 4.14 18.34
N ALA A 279 -16.02 3.96 19.17
CA ALA A 279 -15.80 4.76 20.39
C ALA A 279 -15.54 6.25 20.14
N SER A 280 -15.10 6.61 18.93
CA SER A 280 -14.94 7.99 18.46
C SER A 280 -15.08 8.02 16.94
N GLU A 281 -15.64 9.09 16.37
CA GLU A 281 -15.71 9.21 14.92
C GLU A 281 -14.34 9.61 14.36
N ARG A 282 -13.87 8.86 13.35
CA ARG A 282 -12.55 9.05 12.76
C ARG A 282 -12.67 9.30 11.28
N TRP A 283 -11.92 10.28 10.79
CA TRP A 283 -11.87 10.64 9.39
C TRP A 283 -10.44 10.59 8.85
N VAL A 284 -10.31 10.20 7.59
CA VAL A 284 -9.06 10.28 6.85
C VAL A 284 -9.31 11.10 5.59
N LEU A 285 -8.48 12.13 5.38
CA LEU A 285 -8.53 13.00 4.21
C LEU A 285 -7.26 12.80 3.38
N HIS A 286 -7.39 12.76 2.07
CA HIS A 286 -6.27 12.67 1.14
C HIS A 286 -6.12 13.95 0.34
N SER A 287 -4.90 14.47 0.29
CA SER A 287 -4.58 15.63 -0.54
C SER A 287 -4.57 15.29 -2.03
N THR A 288 -4.66 16.31 -2.88
CA THR A 288 -4.28 16.21 -4.29
C THR A 288 -2.79 15.91 -4.44
N ALA A 289 -2.41 15.36 -5.60
CA ALA A 289 -1.01 15.14 -5.96
C ALA A 289 -0.25 16.46 -6.18
N ASN A 290 -0.94 17.48 -6.70
CA ASN A 290 -0.36 18.80 -6.96
C ASN A 290 0.03 19.49 -5.64
N TYR A 291 -0.87 19.51 -4.67
CA TYR A 291 -0.59 20.05 -3.33
C TYR A 291 0.61 19.31 -2.70
N ALA A 292 0.59 17.97 -2.71
CA ALA A 292 1.67 17.18 -2.14
C ALA A 292 3.02 17.43 -2.83
N SER A 293 3.03 17.56 -4.16
CA SER A 293 4.22 17.87 -4.94
C SER A 293 4.76 19.27 -4.61
N GLY A 294 3.89 20.26 -4.42
CA GLY A 294 4.28 21.62 -4.02
C GLY A 294 4.98 21.64 -2.65
N VAL A 295 4.43 20.92 -1.67
CA VAL A 295 5.07 20.79 -0.34
C VAL A 295 6.40 20.03 -0.43
N ILE A 296 6.49 18.97 -1.24
CA ILE A 296 7.73 18.21 -1.43
C ILE A 296 8.80 19.06 -2.14
N ALA A 297 8.43 19.90 -3.09
CA ALA A 297 9.39 20.80 -3.77
C ALA A 297 10.05 21.77 -2.78
N GLN A 298 9.33 22.20 -1.74
CA GLN A 298 9.85 23.10 -0.70
C GLN A 298 10.64 22.38 0.40
N THR A 299 10.29 21.12 0.70
CA THR A 299 10.80 20.40 1.89
C THR A 299 11.73 19.24 1.57
N GLY A 300 11.83 18.87 0.30
CA GLY A 300 12.64 17.77 -0.20
C GLY A 300 12.03 16.37 0.03
N LEU A 301 12.77 15.36 -0.43
CA LEU A 301 12.35 13.95 -0.36
C LEU A 301 12.66 13.28 0.99
N GLN A 302 13.45 13.93 1.85
CA GLN A 302 13.73 13.44 3.20
C GLN A 302 12.47 13.41 4.07
N LYS A 303 12.53 12.66 5.17
CA LYS A 303 11.42 12.59 6.13
C LYS A 303 11.02 14.00 6.57
N PRO A 304 9.74 14.41 6.42
CA PRO A 304 9.29 15.74 6.81
C PRO A 304 9.49 15.96 8.31
N SER A 305 9.78 17.21 8.68
CA SER A 305 9.81 17.62 10.09
C SER A 305 8.42 17.56 10.71
N SER A 306 8.34 17.50 12.05
CA SER A 306 7.07 17.60 12.77
C SER A 306 6.35 18.92 12.45
N ALA A 307 7.07 20.04 12.42
CA ALA A 307 6.52 21.36 12.09
C ALA A 307 5.91 21.39 10.67
N THR A 308 6.58 20.76 9.69
CA THR A 308 6.04 20.60 8.34
C THR A 308 4.74 19.80 8.33
N LEU A 309 4.69 18.67 9.04
CA LEU A 309 3.48 17.84 9.11
C LEU A 309 2.33 18.53 9.85
N THR A 310 2.63 19.31 10.89
CA THR A 310 1.62 20.12 11.59
C THR A 310 1.03 21.18 10.65
N LYS A 311 1.88 21.92 9.92
CA LYS A 311 1.42 22.89 8.92
C LYS A 311 0.52 22.25 7.86
N VAL A 312 0.95 21.11 7.30
CA VAL A 312 0.14 20.36 6.33
C VAL A 312 -1.19 19.91 6.94
N ALA A 313 -1.18 19.40 8.18
CA ALA A 313 -2.39 18.98 8.86
C ALA A 313 -3.39 20.14 9.02
N GLU A 314 -2.92 21.32 9.43
CA GLU A 314 -3.76 22.51 9.53
C GLU A 314 -4.32 22.96 8.17
N GLU A 315 -3.52 22.95 7.11
CA GLU A 315 -3.97 23.34 5.77
C GLU A 315 -5.04 22.39 5.22
N LEU A 316 -4.80 21.07 5.32
CA LEU A 316 -5.78 20.06 4.91
C LEU A 316 -7.06 20.15 5.76
N PHE A 317 -6.95 20.42 7.06
CA PHE A 317 -8.12 20.57 7.93
C PHE A 317 -8.90 21.85 7.63
N ARG A 318 -8.23 22.98 7.35
CA ARG A 318 -8.90 24.23 6.92
C ARG A 318 -9.69 24.03 5.62
N GLU A 319 -9.13 23.31 4.65
CA GLU A 319 -9.87 22.96 3.42
C GLU A 319 -11.10 22.12 3.75
N PHE A 320 -10.98 21.15 4.66
CA PHE A 320 -12.11 20.35 5.13
C PHE A 320 -13.18 21.20 5.82
N GLN A 321 -12.81 22.17 6.67
CA GLN A 321 -13.75 23.08 7.31
C GLN A 321 -14.43 24.01 6.29
N SER A 322 -13.80 24.29 5.16
CA SER A 322 -14.34 25.14 4.10
C SER A 322 -15.59 24.59 3.40
N ILE A 323 -16.01 23.35 3.72
CA ILE A 323 -17.29 22.81 3.26
C ILE A 323 -18.50 23.50 3.89
N GLY A 324 -18.32 24.29 4.96
CA GLY A 324 -19.38 25.10 5.55
C GLY A 324 -20.33 24.37 6.51
N LEU A 325 -19.98 23.16 6.95
CA LEU A 325 -20.82 22.30 7.81
C LEU A 325 -20.49 22.39 9.32
N ASN A 326 -19.91 23.50 9.77
CA ASN A 326 -19.51 23.73 11.17
C ASN A 326 -18.73 22.55 11.79
N ILE A 327 -17.70 22.07 11.09
CA ILE A 327 -16.86 20.97 11.60
C ILE A 327 -16.08 21.46 12.84
N PRO A 328 -16.27 20.84 14.02
CA PRO A 328 -15.59 21.22 15.26
C PRO A 328 -14.10 20.91 15.20
N GLN A 329 -13.33 21.38 16.18
CA GLN A 329 -11.93 20.98 16.30
C GLN A 329 -11.84 19.48 16.68
N PRO A 330 -11.00 18.69 15.99
CA PRO A 330 -10.73 17.31 16.36
C PRO A 330 -9.86 17.26 17.64
N PHE A 331 -10.07 16.27 18.49
CA PHE A 331 -9.18 16.03 19.64
C PHE A 331 -7.87 15.35 19.20
N PHE A 332 -7.83 14.79 17.99
CA PHE A 332 -6.63 14.19 17.40
C PHE A 332 -6.49 14.60 15.94
N MET A 333 -5.29 15.06 15.56
CA MET A 333 -4.99 15.50 14.20
C MET A 333 -3.54 15.19 13.84
N LYS A 334 -3.30 14.42 12.77
CA LYS A 334 -1.93 14.08 12.32
C LYS A 334 -1.84 13.81 10.82
N ALA A 335 -0.88 14.44 10.15
CA ALA A 335 -0.59 14.18 8.75
C ALA A 335 0.47 13.09 8.55
N HIS A 336 0.34 12.36 7.45
CA HIS A 336 1.32 11.39 6.95
C HIS A 336 1.62 11.66 5.47
N ARG A 337 2.87 11.49 5.05
CA ARG A 337 3.28 11.67 3.66
C ARG A 337 3.51 10.34 2.94
N TRP A 338 2.76 10.11 1.88
CA TRP A 338 3.03 9.07 0.88
C TRP A 338 3.82 9.67 -0.28
N LEU A 339 5.10 9.30 -0.42
CA LEU A 339 5.93 9.70 -1.57
C LEU A 339 5.55 8.96 -2.87
N VAL A 340 4.84 7.84 -2.70
CA VAL A 340 4.31 7.02 -3.79
C VAL A 340 2.89 6.65 -3.43
N HIS A 341 1.96 7.22 -4.16
CA HIS A 341 0.56 6.91 -4.18
C HIS A 341 0.16 6.67 -5.64
N LEU A 342 -0.76 5.72 -5.85
CA LEU A 342 -1.34 5.49 -7.17
C LEU A 342 -2.81 5.89 -7.05
N ASP A 343 -3.24 6.79 -7.91
CA ASP A 343 -4.64 7.21 -7.98
C ASP A 343 -5.57 6.02 -8.34
#